data_AF-O63527-F1
#
_entry.id   AF-O63527-F1
#
_cell.length_a   1.000
_cell.length_b   1.000
_cell.length_c   1.000
_cell.angle_alpha   90.00
_cell.angle_beta   90.00
_cell.angle_gamma   90.00
#
_symmetry.space_group_name_H-M   'P 1'
#
loop_
_entity.id
_entity.type
_entity.pdbx_description
1 polymer ?
#
loop_
_entity_poly.entity_id
_entity_poly.type
_entity_poly.pdbx_seq_one_letter_code
_entity_poly.pdbx_strand_id
1 'polypeptide(L)'
;MVVVACIAFLYSFLFLILCVYFGFLSHVDRSISNSSARVWISIYECGYMLGRHIYNKFGDTYLNLLVFYVIFDVEVSLVLNIPLEGVWYKSLSCFVHFLLMLAAGLYFEIRKGYISWGF
;
A
#
# COMPACT_ATOMS: atom_id res chain seq x y z
N MET A 1 -25.87 19.89 -51.23
CA MET A 1 -24.46 19.76 -51.66
C MET A 1 -23.49 20.35 -50.64
N VAL A 2 -23.71 21.58 -50.15
CA VAL A 2 -22.84 22.24 -49.15
C VAL A 2 -22.73 21.46 -47.83
N VAL A 3 -23.86 21.00 -47.25
CA VAL A 3 -23.86 20.25 -45.98
C VAL A 3 -23.05 18.95 -46.06
N VAL A 4 -23.16 18.22 -47.18
CA VAL A 4 -22.40 16.98 -47.40
C VAL A 4 -20.89 17.27 -47.53
N ALA A 5 -20.52 18.37 -48.17
CA ALA A 5 -19.12 18.81 -48.25
C ALA A 5 -18.55 19.19 -46.88
N CYS A 6 -19.34 19.88 -46.03
CA CYS A 6 -18.92 20.21 -44.67
C CYS A 6 -18.70 18.97 -43.80
N ILE A 7 -19.58 17.97 -43.89
CA ILE A 7 -19.45 16.71 -43.14
C ILE A 7 -18.22 15.93 -43.60
N ALA A 8 -17.98 15.86 -44.91
CA ALA A 8 -16.79 15.20 -45.47
C ALA A 8 -15.48 15.89 -45.02
N PHE A 9 -15.47 17.24 -44.99
CA PHE A 9 -14.32 18.01 -44.52
C PHE A 9 -14.03 17.76 -43.03
N LEU A 10 -15.07 17.74 -42.18
CA LEU A 10 -14.91 17.44 -40.75
C LEU A 10 -14.38 16.03 -40.52
N TYR A 11 -14.87 15.03 -41.26
CA TYR A 11 -14.39 13.66 -41.13
C TYR A 11 -12.93 13.51 -41.59
N SER A 12 -12.55 14.17 -42.69
CA SER A 12 -11.17 14.20 -43.17
C SER A 12 -10.22 14.86 -42.16
N PHE A 13 -10.65 15.96 -41.54
CA PHE A 13 -9.86 16.65 -40.52
C PHE A 13 -9.67 15.79 -39.27
N LEU A 14 -10.72 15.12 -38.80
CA LEU A 14 -10.65 14.18 -37.68
C LEU A 14 -9.72 12.99 -37.98
N PHE A 15 -9.78 12.45 -39.19
CA PHE A 15 -8.89 11.38 -39.63
C PHE A 15 -7.41 11.83 -39.62
N LEU A 16 -7.13 13.05 -40.08
CA LEU A 16 -5.77 13.60 -40.07
C LEU A 16 -5.24 13.74 -38.65
N ILE A 17 -6.06 14.23 -37.71
CA ILE A 17 -5.68 14.32 -36.28
C ILE A 17 -5.36 12.94 -35.71
N LEU A 18 -6.18 11.93 -36.00
CA LEU A 18 -5.93 10.55 -35.56
C LEU A 18 -4.60 10.01 -36.13
N CYS A 19 -4.31 10.24 -37.41
CA CYS A 19 -3.04 9.83 -38.02
C CYS A 19 -1.83 10.49 -37.35
N VAL A 20 -1.89 11.79 -37.05
CA VAL A 20 -0.81 12.48 -36.34
C VAL A 20 -0.62 11.93 -34.93
N TYR A 21 -1.72 11.67 -34.22
CA TYR A 21 -1.69 11.10 -32.88
C TYR A 21 -1.05 9.70 -32.85
N PHE A 22 -1.48 8.79 -33.73
CA PHE A 22 -0.88 7.46 -33.85
C PHE A 22 0.58 7.51 -34.30
N GLY A 23 0.92 8.43 -35.21
CA GLY A 23 2.30 8.69 -35.63
C GLY A 23 3.18 9.10 -34.44
N PHE A 24 2.71 10.02 -33.61
CA PHE A 24 3.42 10.48 -32.41
C PHE A 24 3.63 9.35 -31.40
N LEU A 25 2.58 8.58 -31.08
CA LEU A 25 2.69 7.42 -30.17
C LEU A 25 3.71 6.41 -30.68
N SER A 26 3.67 6.07 -31.97
CA SER A 26 4.61 5.11 -32.56
C SER A 26 6.06 5.58 -32.53
N HIS A 27 6.29 6.90 -32.60
CA HIS A 27 7.62 7.49 -32.52
C HIS A 27 8.15 7.47 -31.08
N VAL A 28 7.29 7.73 -30.10
CA VAL A 28 7.62 7.66 -28.67
C VAL A 28 7.93 6.21 -28.27
N ASP A 29 7.13 5.24 -28.69
CA ASP A 29 7.38 3.83 -28.39
C ASP A 29 8.70 3.33 -28.99
N ARG A 30 9.02 3.73 -30.23
CA ARG A 30 10.30 3.40 -30.87
C ARG A 30 11.49 4.05 -30.15
N SER A 31 11.33 5.30 -29.70
CA SER A 31 12.36 6.02 -28.94
C SER A 31 12.64 5.34 -27.60
N ILE A 32 11.59 4.91 -26.89
CA ILE A 32 11.71 4.21 -25.60
C ILE A 32 12.30 2.80 -25.79
N SER A 33 11.88 2.07 -26.83
CA SER A 33 12.37 0.73 -27.11
C SER A 33 13.88 0.67 -27.42
N ASN A 34 14.42 1.68 -28.10
CA ASN A 34 15.85 1.75 -28.43
C ASN A 34 16.75 2.27 -27.31
N SER A 35 16.18 2.66 -26.17
CA SER A 35 16.94 3.28 -25.08
C SER A 35 17.31 2.29 -23.97
N SER A 36 18.56 2.36 -23.53
CA SER A 36 19.05 1.78 -22.26
C SER A 36 18.31 2.33 -21.03
N ALA A 37 17.45 3.34 -21.20
CA ALA A 37 16.61 3.90 -20.14
C ALA A 37 15.61 2.87 -19.57
N ARG A 38 15.24 1.83 -20.34
CA ARG A 38 14.39 0.73 -19.82
C ARG A 38 15.05 -0.01 -18.64
N VAL A 39 16.39 -0.05 -18.57
CA VAL A 39 17.14 -0.70 -17.49
C VAL A 39 16.98 0.07 -16.17
N TRP A 40 16.82 1.39 -16.23
CA TRP A 40 16.62 2.24 -15.04
C TRP A 40 15.18 2.19 -14.53
N ILE A 41 14.23 1.82 -15.38
CA ILE A 41 12.79 1.76 -15.05
C ILE A 41 12.39 0.35 -14.57
N SER A 42 13.18 -0.68 -14.86
CA SER A 42 12.89 -2.06 -14.45
C SER A 42 13.15 -2.30 -12.96
N ILE A 43 12.31 -3.12 -12.33
CA ILE A 43 12.52 -3.63 -10.97
C ILE A 43 13.81 -4.48 -10.94
N TYR A 44 14.64 -4.27 -9.92
CA TYR A 44 15.88 -5.01 -9.75
C TYR A 44 15.59 -6.43 -9.24
N GLU A 45 15.78 -7.44 -10.11
CA GLU A 45 15.69 -8.87 -9.75
C GLU A 45 17.04 -9.58 -9.84
N CYS A 46 18.11 -8.92 -9.36
CA CYS A 46 19.45 -9.51 -9.31
C CYS A 46 19.95 -10.04 -10.68
N GLY A 47 19.57 -9.38 -11.79
CA GLY A 47 20.01 -9.73 -13.14
C GLY A 47 19.17 -10.80 -13.86
N TYR A 48 18.14 -11.34 -13.22
CA TYR A 48 17.20 -12.26 -13.86
C TYR A 48 16.02 -11.52 -14.51
N MET A 49 15.43 -12.14 -15.54
CA MET A 49 14.18 -11.67 -16.13
C MET A 49 13.02 -11.99 -15.19
N LEU A 50 12.09 -11.05 -15.03
CA LEU A 50 10.94 -11.18 -14.14
C LEU A 50 10.21 -12.51 -14.38
N GLY A 51 10.27 -13.40 -13.40
CA GLY A 51 9.50 -14.64 -13.39
C GLY A 51 8.00 -14.34 -13.32
N ARG A 52 7.19 -15.18 -13.94
CA ARG A 52 5.73 -15.03 -14.02
C ARG A 52 5.13 -14.91 -12.60
N HIS A 53 4.60 -13.72 -12.31
CA HIS A 53 3.97 -13.27 -11.05
C HIS A 53 4.92 -13.12 -9.86
N ILE A 54 5.21 -11.86 -9.50
CA ILE A 54 5.63 -11.49 -8.16
C ILE A 54 4.42 -11.71 -7.24
N TYR A 55 4.24 -12.94 -6.76
CA TYR A 55 3.37 -13.17 -5.62
C TYR A 55 4.08 -12.57 -4.42
N ASN A 56 3.70 -11.34 -4.06
CA ASN A 56 4.00 -10.79 -2.74
C ASN A 56 3.35 -11.74 -1.73
N LYS A 57 4.10 -12.73 -1.25
CA LYS A 57 3.80 -13.47 -0.04
C LYS A 57 4.05 -12.53 1.14
N PHE A 58 3.30 -11.44 1.19
CA PHE A 58 3.17 -10.66 2.40
C PHE A 58 2.44 -11.57 3.37
N GLY A 59 3.15 -12.07 4.37
CA GLY A 59 2.58 -13.03 5.32
C GLY A 59 1.39 -12.40 6.05
N ASP A 60 0.27 -13.11 6.11
CA ASP A 60 -0.92 -12.70 6.87
C ASP A 60 -0.60 -12.41 8.35
N THR A 61 0.50 -12.98 8.85
CA THR A 61 1.07 -12.72 10.17
C THR A 61 1.43 -11.25 10.40
N TYR A 62 1.95 -10.56 9.38
CA TYR A 62 2.35 -9.15 9.48
C TYR A 62 1.13 -8.22 9.60
N LEU A 63 0.07 -8.51 8.84
CA LEU A 63 -1.18 -7.76 8.93
C LEU A 63 -1.79 -7.91 10.33
N ASN A 64 -1.80 -9.12 10.85
CA ASN A 64 -2.38 -9.40 12.15
C ASN A 64 -1.58 -8.76 13.30
N LEU A 65 -0.25 -8.78 13.21
CA LEU A 65 0.62 -8.09 14.18
C LEU A 65 0.42 -6.56 14.15
N LEU A 66 0.20 -5.97 12.98
CA LEU A 66 -0.10 -4.54 12.85
C LEU A 66 -1.42 -4.16 13.55
N VAL A 67 -2.46 -4.98 13.41
CA VAL A 67 -3.76 -4.72 14.06
C VAL A 67 -3.63 -4.75 15.59
N PHE A 68 -2.95 -5.76 16.14
CA PHE A 68 -2.73 -5.83 17.59
C PHE A 68 -1.82 -4.70 18.11
N TYR A 69 -0.80 -4.32 17.33
CA TYR A 69 0.05 -3.18 17.67
C TYR A 69 -0.75 -1.88 17.84
N VAL A 70 -1.68 -1.59 16.92
CA VAL A 70 -2.53 -0.38 17.01
C VAL A 70 -3.43 -0.41 18.25
N ILE A 71 -3.99 -1.56 18.61
CA ILE A 71 -4.82 -1.70 19.82
C ILE A 71 -3.96 -1.46 21.07
N PHE A 72 -2.78 -2.08 21.14
CA PHE A 72 -1.90 -1.97 22.29
C PHE A 72 -1.36 -0.55 22.49
N ASP A 73 -1.10 0.20 21.40
CA ASP A 73 -0.68 1.61 21.46
C ASP A 73 -1.76 2.51 22.09
N VAL A 74 -3.03 2.26 21.78
CA VAL A 74 -4.17 2.96 22.40
C VAL A 74 -4.29 2.61 23.87
N GLU A 75 -4.11 1.35 24.26
CA GLU A 75 -4.19 0.94 25.66
C GLU A 75 -3.06 1.53 26.51
N VAL A 76 -1.83 1.60 25.98
CA VAL A 76 -0.70 2.25 26.67
C VAL A 76 -0.93 3.76 26.81
N SER A 77 -1.50 4.40 25.80
CA SER A 77 -1.87 5.83 25.87
C SER A 77 -2.88 6.11 27.00
N LEU A 78 -3.84 5.20 27.22
CA LEU A 78 -4.77 5.28 28.35
C LEU A 78 -4.06 5.13 29.70
N VAL A 79 -3.13 4.17 29.81
CA VAL A 79 -2.33 3.97 31.02
C VAL A 79 -1.51 5.20 31.36
N LEU A 80 -0.94 5.88 30.37
CA LEU A 80 -0.13 7.07 30.57
C LEU A 80 -0.96 8.27 31.07
N ASN A 81 -2.24 8.37 30.65
CA ASN A 81 -3.10 9.49 31.03
C ASN A 81 -3.54 9.43 32.52
N ILE A 82 -3.82 8.24 33.03
CA ILE A 82 -4.32 8.03 34.41
C ILE A 82 -3.43 8.61 35.53
N PRO A 83 -2.09 8.41 35.55
CA PRO A 83 -1.23 9.03 36.56
C PRO A 83 -1.12 10.54 36.40
N LEU A 84 -1.35 11.08 35.19
CA LEU A 84 -1.28 12.51 34.91
C LEU A 84 -2.47 13.27 35.51
N GLU A 85 -3.65 12.62 35.58
CA GLU A 85 -4.87 13.20 36.15
C GLU A 85 -4.90 13.21 37.69
N GLY A 86 -3.95 12.54 38.36
CA GLY A 86 -3.77 12.65 39.80
C GLY A 86 -4.97 12.17 40.65
N VAL A 87 -5.60 11.05 40.28
CA VAL A 87 -6.70 10.43 41.05
C VAL A 87 -6.15 9.26 41.87
N TRP A 88 -5.87 9.48 43.16
CA TRP A 88 -4.89 8.65 43.89
C TRP A 88 -5.39 7.35 44.56
N TYR A 89 -6.69 7.19 44.88
CA TYR A 89 -7.09 6.03 45.71
C TYR A 89 -8.37 5.30 45.29
N LYS A 90 -9.39 5.98 44.74
CA LYS A 90 -10.62 5.29 44.29
C LYS A 90 -10.46 4.55 42.96
N SER A 91 -9.61 5.05 42.07
CA SER A 91 -9.37 4.49 40.72
C SER A 91 -8.26 3.43 40.70
N LEU A 92 -7.50 3.26 41.78
CA LEU A 92 -6.33 2.37 41.82
C LEU A 92 -6.71 0.89 41.56
N SER A 93 -7.87 0.46 42.07
CA SER A 93 -8.39 -0.89 41.78
C SER A 93 -8.73 -1.08 40.29
N CYS A 94 -9.36 -0.08 39.65
CA CYS A 94 -9.62 -0.12 38.21
C CYS A 94 -8.34 -0.09 37.39
N PHE A 95 -7.34 0.69 37.81
CA PHE A 95 -6.03 0.74 37.16
C PHE A 95 -5.30 -0.61 37.19
N VAL A 96 -5.25 -1.27 38.35
CA VAL A 96 -4.65 -2.60 38.50
C VAL A 96 -5.40 -3.65 37.67
N HIS A 97 -6.73 -3.58 37.65
CA HIS A 97 -7.55 -4.47 36.81
C HIS A 97 -7.27 -4.27 35.31
N PHE A 98 -7.12 -3.02 34.86
CA PHE A 98 -6.77 -2.70 33.48
C PHE A 98 -5.39 -3.25 33.11
N LEU A 99 -4.40 -3.09 33.99
CA LEU A 99 -3.05 -3.61 33.81
C LEU A 99 -3.03 -5.15 33.71
N LEU A 100 -3.87 -5.84 34.49
CA LEU A 100 -4.04 -7.29 34.39
C LEU A 100 -4.64 -7.72 33.04
N MET A 101 -5.62 -6.98 32.52
CA MET A 101 -6.18 -7.26 31.20
C MET A 101 -5.14 -7.07 30.09
N LEU A 102 -4.36 -5.98 30.15
CA LEU A 102 -3.28 -5.71 29.20
C LEU A 102 -2.20 -6.81 29.23
N ALA A 103 -1.80 -7.26 30.43
CA ALA A 103 -0.88 -8.37 30.58
C ALA A 103 -1.43 -9.70 30.03
N ALA A 104 -2.74 -9.96 30.21
CA ALA A 104 -3.39 -11.14 29.67
C ALA A 104 -3.48 -11.12 28.12
N GLY A 105 -3.74 -9.95 27.52
CA GLY A 105 -3.71 -9.74 26.07
C GLY A 105 -2.34 -10.05 25.47
N LEU A 106 -1.28 -9.49 26.06
CA LEU A 106 0.10 -9.74 25.64
C LEU A 106 0.51 -11.21 25.82
N TYR A 107 0.06 -11.86 26.90
CA TYR A 107 0.30 -13.28 27.11
C TYR A 107 -0.32 -14.15 26.01
N PHE A 108 -1.54 -13.82 25.59
CA PHE A 108 -2.25 -14.55 24.53
C PHE A 108 -1.57 -14.38 23.17
N GLU A 109 -1.07 -13.18 22.88
CA GLU A 109 -0.32 -12.87 21.66
C GLU A 109 0.97 -13.71 21.55
N ILE A 110 1.73 -13.78 22.64
CA ILE A 110 2.94 -14.61 22.73
C ILE A 110 2.61 -16.10 22.53
N ARG A 111 1.58 -16.61 23.20
CA ARG A 111 1.18 -18.03 23.09
C ARG A 111 0.74 -18.42 21.69
N LYS A 112 0.10 -17.52 20.94
CA LYS A 112 -0.29 -17.77 19.55
C LYS A 112 0.87 -17.70 18.57
N GLY A 113 2.05 -17.27 19.01
CA GLY A 113 3.25 -17.24 18.17
C GLY A 113 3.22 -16.16 17.10
N TYR A 114 2.35 -15.14 17.21
CA TYR A 114 2.35 -14.01 16.25
C TYR A 114 3.67 -13.24 16.25
N ILE A 115 4.39 -13.26 17.37
CA ILE A 115 5.71 -12.64 17.55
C ILE A 115 6.84 -13.57 17.09
N SER A 116 6.57 -14.86 16.79
CA SER A 116 7.60 -15.78 16.30
C SER A 116 7.78 -15.60 14.80
N TRP A 117 8.96 -15.12 14.40
CA TRP A 117 9.34 -14.98 13.00
C TRP A 117 9.90 -16.33 12.52
N GLY A 118 9.01 -17.26 12.20
CA GLY A 118 9.37 -18.46 11.45
C GLY A 118 9.29 -18.14 9.96
N PHE A 119 10.42 -18.18 9.26
CA PHE A 119 10.46 -18.17 7.80
C PHE A 119 9.84 -19.45 7.22
#